data_AF-A0A645EK89-F1
#
_entry.id   AF-A0A645EK89-F1
#
_cell.length_a   1.000
_cell.length_b   1.000
_cell.length_c   1.000
_cell.angle_alpha   90.00
_cell.angle_beta   90.00
_cell.angle_gamma   90.00
#
_symmetry.space_group_name_H-M   'P 1'
#
loop_
_entity.id
_entity.type
_entity.pdbx_description
1 polymer ?
#
loop_
_entity_poly.entity_id
_entity_poly.type
_entity_poly.pdbx_seq_one_letter_code
_entity_poly.pdbx_strand_id
1 'polypeptide(L)'
;MLKQVSAAVPQVSWGLVINWARSAIEGRSAQTPLEHIKTAAASGWLRHVGFSSCADSENAWGGPWADQHVPLAGTAAAPEGSLLGAAEVAAAIAAASDVSYGLKIALRPKDMPGEQKLAALDENAALIIANA
;
A
#
# COMPACT_ATOMS: atom_id res chain seq x y z
N MET A 1 -3.36 -20.80 -14.42
CA MET A 1 -2.05 -20.11 -14.49
C MET A 1 -1.22 -20.27 -13.22
N LEU A 2 -1.51 -19.64 -12.08
CA LEU A 2 -0.65 -19.74 -10.88
C LEU A 2 -0.44 -21.18 -10.36
N LYS A 3 -1.49 -22.01 -10.37
CA LYS A 3 -1.37 -23.45 -10.05
C LYS A 3 -0.39 -24.18 -10.97
N GLN A 4 -0.35 -23.82 -12.26
CA GLN A 4 0.58 -24.42 -13.24
C GLN A 4 2.01 -23.93 -13.02
N VAL A 5 2.20 -22.63 -12.73
CA VAL A 5 3.51 -22.05 -12.40
C VAL A 5 4.08 -22.70 -11.13
N SER A 6 3.26 -22.83 -10.09
CA SER A 6 3.67 -23.48 -8.84
C SER A 6 3.99 -24.97 -9.04
N ALA A 7 3.24 -25.68 -9.90
CA ALA A 7 3.51 -27.09 -10.20
C ALA A 7 4.82 -27.31 -10.99
N ALA A 8 5.24 -26.33 -11.79
CA ALA A 8 6.48 -26.41 -12.56
C ALA A 8 7.74 -26.26 -11.68
N VAL A 9 7.63 -25.64 -10.50
CA VAL A 9 8.73 -25.40 -9.57
C VAL A 9 8.27 -25.63 -8.12
N PRO A 10 7.97 -26.88 -7.73
CA PRO A 10 7.29 -27.21 -6.46
C PRO A 10 8.07 -26.80 -5.19
N GLN A 11 9.37 -26.57 -5.30
CA GLN A 11 10.25 -26.12 -4.23
C GLN A 11 10.24 -24.59 -4.00
N VAL A 12 9.56 -23.82 -4.88
CA VAL A 12 9.46 -22.37 -4.77
C VAL A 12 8.01 -21.99 -4.46
N SER A 13 7.81 -21.20 -3.40
CA SER A 13 6.49 -20.64 -3.06
C SER A 13 6.18 -19.44 -3.95
N TRP A 14 4.99 -19.43 -4.54
CA TRP A 14 4.48 -18.33 -5.36
C TRP A 14 3.25 -17.70 -4.70
N GLY A 15 3.01 -16.42 -4.98
CA GLY A 15 1.81 -15.74 -4.53
C GLY A 15 1.66 -14.33 -5.07
N LEU A 16 0.50 -13.76 -4.79
CA LEU A 16 0.13 -12.40 -5.13
C LEU A 16 0.63 -11.43 -4.07
N VAL A 17 1.18 -10.32 -4.55
CA VAL A 17 1.57 -9.18 -3.74
C VAL A 17 0.73 -7.99 -4.18
N ILE A 18 0.00 -7.40 -3.24
CA ILE A 18 -0.79 -6.19 -3.50
C ILE A 18 0.04 -4.98 -3.12
N ASN A 19 0.16 -4.04 -4.06
CA ASN A 19 0.56 -2.67 -3.76
C ASN A 19 -0.72 -1.84 -3.65
N TRP A 20 -0.96 -1.29 -2.45
CA TRP A 20 -2.20 -0.57 -2.16
C TRP A 20 -2.39 0.65 -3.08
N ALA A 21 -1.38 1.52 -3.21
CA ALA A 21 -1.47 2.70 -4.08
C ALA A 21 -1.69 2.32 -5.54
N ARG A 22 -1.00 1.29 -6.03
CA ARG A 22 -1.15 0.85 -7.42
C ARG A 22 -2.59 0.43 -7.74
N SER A 23 -3.23 -0.26 -6.79
CA SER A 23 -4.65 -0.64 -6.90
C SER A 23 -5.57 0.58 -6.85
N ALA A 24 -5.27 1.55 -5.98
CA ALA A 24 -6.05 2.78 -5.87
C ALA A 24 -5.99 3.62 -7.14
N ILE A 25 -4.80 3.72 -7.75
CA ILE A 25 -4.59 4.44 -9.01
C ILE A 25 -5.30 3.73 -10.17
N GLU A 26 -5.27 2.40 -10.22
CA GLU A 26 -5.95 1.62 -11.26
C GLU A 26 -7.47 1.86 -11.24
N GLY A 27 -8.09 1.84 -10.06
CA GLY A 27 -9.51 2.11 -9.91
C GLY A 27 -9.88 3.59 -9.80
N ARG A 28 -8.90 4.48 -9.68
CA ARG A 28 -9.09 5.88 -9.26
C ARG A 28 -10.00 5.99 -8.03
N SER A 29 -9.74 5.14 -7.04
CA SER A 29 -10.62 4.94 -5.90
C SER A 29 -9.85 4.36 -4.71
N ALA A 30 -10.11 4.85 -3.50
CA ALA A 30 -9.59 4.27 -2.26
C ALA A 30 -10.25 2.92 -1.90
N GLN A 31 -11.34 2.55 -2.58
CA GLN A 31 -12.08 1.31 -2.35
C GLN A 31 -11.49 0.14 -3.14
N THR A 32 -10.97 0.38 -4.35
CA THR A 32 -10.40 -0.66 -5.23
C THR A 32 -9.29 -1.51 -4.58
N PRO A 33 -8.36 -0.95 -3.77
CA PRO A 33 -7.39 -1.77 -3.04
C PRO A 33 -8.03 -2.84 -2.14
N LEU A 34 -9.11 -2.50 -1.44
CA LEU A 34 -9.81 -3.44 -0.56
C LEU A 34 -10.47 -4.57 -1.38
N GLU A 35 -11.04 -4.25 -2.54
CA GLU A 35 -11.62 -5.24 -3.46
C GLU A 35 -10.55 -6.20 -3.99
N HIS A 36 -9.39 -5.66 -4.39
CA HIS A 36 -8.25 -6.44 -4.83
C HIS A 36 -7.71 -7.35 -3.72
N ILE A 37 -7.57 -6.83 -2.49
CA ILE A 37 -7.12 -7.60 -1.33
C ILE A 37 -8.10 -8.75 -1.03
N LYS A 38 -9.41 -8.47 -0.95
CA LYS A 38 -10.43 -9.50 -0.72
C LYS A 38 -10.41 -10.59 -1.79
N THR A 39 -10.30 -10.18 -3.06
CA THR A 39 -10.24 -11.13 -4.18
C THR A 39 -8.98 -12.00 -4.13
N ALA A 40 -7.82 -11.38 -3.87
CA ALA A 40 -6.55 -12.10 -3.76
C ALA A 40 -6.53 -13.03 -2.54
N ALA A 41 -7.06 -12.60 -1.39
CA ALA A 41 -7.18 -13.41 -0.19
C ALA A 41 -8.11 -14.62 -0.42
N ALA A 42 -9.30 -14.40 -0.97
CA ALA A 42 -10.27 -15.46 -1.30
C ALA A 42 -9.71 -16.50 -2.29
N SER A 43 -8.74 -16.11 -3.12
CA SER A 43 -8.07 -17.02 -4.04
C SER A 43 -7.08 -18.00 -3.36
N GLY A 44 -6.67 -17.72 -2.11
CA GLY A 44 -5.63 -18.45 -1.39
C GLY A 44 -4.19 -18.11 -1.82
N TRP A 45 -4.01 -17.14 -2.72
CA TRP A 45 -2.69 -16.77 -3.27
C TRP A 45 -2.09 -15.49 -2.69
N LEU A 46 -2.83 -14.71 -1.89
CA LEU A 46 -2.25 -13.50 -1.27
C LEU A 46 -1.09 -13.86 -0.31
N ARG A 47 0.01 -13.12 -0.39
CA ARG A 47 1.20 -13.30 0.47
C ARG A 47 1.71 -12.02 1.09
N HIS A 48 1.43 -10.88 0.47
CA HIS A 48 1.91 -9.60 0.94
C HIS A 48 0.96 -8.45 0.57
N VAL A 49 0.78 -7.51 1.50
CA VAL A 49 0.18 -6.20 1.23
C VAL A 49 1.23 -5.14 1.53
N GLY A 50 1.67 -4.45 0.48
CA GLY A 50 2.53 -3.29 0.55
C GLY A 50 1.69 -2.03 0.69
N PHE A 51 1.78 -1.39 1.85
CA PHE A 51 1.13 -0.12 2.16
C PHE A 51 1.93 1.05 1.60
N SER A 52 1.23 1.87 0.85
CA SER A 52 1.70 3.14 0.30
C SER A 52 0.47 3.91 -0.13
N SER A 53 0.47 5.23 -0.01
CA SER A 53 -0.66 6.03 -0.48
C SER A 53 -0.44 6.63 -1.87
N CYS A 54 -1.51 7.15 -2.45
CA CYS A 54 -1.49 8.10 -3.55
C CYS A 54 -2.43 9.26 -3.19
N ALA A 55 -2.38 10.35 -3.95
CA ALA A 55 -3.27 11.48 -3.76
C ALA A 55 -4.31 11.58 -4.88
N ASP A 56 -5.53 12.03 -4.58
CA ASP A 56 -6.59 12.28 -5.58
C ASP A 56 -6.60 13.71 -6.14
N SER A 57 -5.71 14.56 -5.63
CA SER A 57 -5.54 15.97 -5.98
C SER A 57 -4.07 16.29 -6.29
N GLU A 58 -3.86 17.41 -6.97
CA GLU A 58 -2.51 17.91 -7.25
C GLU A 58 -1.87 18.47 -5.98
N ASN A 59 -0.62 18.09 -5.72
CA ASN A 59 0.15 18.56 -4.56
C ASN A 59 1.67 18.52 -4.85
N ALA A 60 2.49 18.80 -3.83
CA ALA A 60 3.95 18.85 -3.95
C ALA A 60 4.61 17.53 -4.44
N TRP A 61 3.90 16.41 -4.37
CA TRP A 61 4.38 15.10 -4.82
C TRP A 61 4.05 14.83 -6.30
N GLY A 62 3.05 15.51 -6.87
CA GLY A 62 2.67 15.42 -8.27
C GLY A 62 1.17 15.61 -8.51
N GLY A 63 0.74 15.27 -9.73
CA GLY A 63 -0.67 15.32 -10.11
C GLY A 63 -1.51 14.20 -9.46
N PRO A 64 -2.85 14.30 -9.56
CA PRO A 64 -3.76 13.34 -8.97
C PRO A 64 -3.54 11.94 -9.56
N TRP A 65 -3.58 10.93 -8.70
CA TRP A 65 -3.37 9.51 -9.00
C TRP A 65 -1.97 9.20 -9.55
N ALA A 66 -0.98 10.07 -9.33
CA ALA A 66 0.40 9.76 -9.65
C ALA A 66 0.96 8.67 -8.73
N ASP A 67 1.80 7.79 -9.28
CA ASP A 67 2.43 6.68 -8.55
C ASP A 67 3.64 7.17 -7.74
N GLN A 68 3.34 7.98 -6.71
CA GLN A 68 4.34 8.70 -5.92
C GLN A 68 4.55 8.11 -4.52
N HIS A 69 3.80 7.06 -4.13
CA HIS A 69 3.87 6.43 -2.81
C HIS A 69 3.93 7.45 -1.66
N VAL A 70 2.96 8.38 -1.64
CA VAL A 70 2.95 9.48 -0.67
C VAL A 70 2.71 8.94 0.76
N PRO A 71 3.13 9.66 1.81
CA PRO A 71 2.87 9.28 3.20
C PRO A 71 1.37 9.11 3.48
N LEU A 72 1.03 8.25 4.45
CA LEU A 72 -0.34 7.89 4.77
C LEU A 72 -1.12 9.09 5.31
N ALA A 73 -2.40 9.15 5.00
CA ALA A 73 -3.30 10.21 5.46
C ALA A 73 -3.31 10.29 6.99
N GLY A 74 -3.18 11.50 7.53
CA GLY A 74 -3.12 11.76 8.97
C GLY A 74 -1.71 11.73 9.57
N THR A 75 -0.66 11.41 8.78
CA THR A 75 0.74 11.59 9.19
C THR A 75 1.23 13.01 8.91
N ALA A 76 2.29 13.46 9.60
CA ALA A 76 2.79 14.82 9.52
C ALA A 76 3.31 15.21 8.13
N ALA A 77 3.79 14.24 7.35
CA ALA A 77 4.30 14.45 6.00
C ALA A 77 3.26 14.17 4.89
N ALA A 78 2.04 13.79 5.27
CA ALA A 78 0.98 13.49 4.31
C ALA A 78 0.59 14.76 3.53
N PRO A 79 0.64 14.74 2.19
CA PRO A 79 0.07 15.83 1.42
C PRO A 79 -1.46 15.80 1.50
N GLU A 80 -2.07 16.94 1.19
CA GLU A 80 -3.51 16.99 0.91
C GLU A 80 -3.88 15.97 -0.17
N GLY A 81 -5.05 15.35 0.01
CA GLY A 81 -5.57 14.31 -0.88
C GLY A 81 -4.97 12.93 -0.69
N SER A 82 -4.01 12.71 0.23
CA SER A 82 -3.53 11.35 0.55
C SER A 82 -4.70 10.45 0.97
N LEU A 83 -4.79 9.26 0.38
CA LEU A 83 -6.01 8.43 0.43
C LEU A 83 -5.96 7.25 1.41
N LEU A 84 -4.78 6.90 1.93
CA LEU A 84 -4.61 5.72 2.77
C LEU A 84 -4.51 6.19 4.22
N GLY A 85 -5.61 6.17 4.96
CA GLY A 85 -5.66 6.49 6.39
C GLY A 85 -5.81 5.24 7.27
N ALA A 86 -6.04 5.48 8.56
CA ALA A 86 -6.22 4.41 9.54
C ALA A 86 -7.37 3.46 9.20
N ALA A 87 -8.49 3.99 8.68
CA ALA A 87 -9.65 3.18 8.33
C ALA A 87 -9.37 2.22 7.17
N GLU A 88 -8.70 2.71 6.11
CA GLU A 88 -8.32 1.89 4.95
C GLU A 88 -7.27 0.84 5.32
N VAL A 89 -6.33 1.19 6.21
CA VAL A 89 -5.34 0.25 6.73
C VAL A 89 -6.01 -0.86 7.55
N ALA A 90 -6.88 -0.52 8.51
CA ALA A 90 -7.60 -1.51 9.31
C ALA A 90 -8.45 -2.46 8.42
N ALA A 91 -9.15 -1.90 7.42
CA ALA A 91 -9.94 -2.69 6.49
C ALA A 91 -9.07 -3.64 5.64
N ALA A 92 -7.91 -3.16 5.18
CA ALA A 92 -6.96 -3.95 4.41
C ALA A 92 -6.36 -5.10 5.24
N ILE A 93 -5.96 -4.85 6.48
CA ILE A 93 -5.41 -5.86 7.39
C ILE A 93 -6.47 -6.93 7.67
N ALA A 94 -7.67 -6.52 8.07
CA ALA A 94 -8.78 -7.42 8.35
C ALA A 94 -9.15 -8.30 7.14
N ALA A 95 -9.07 -7.76 5.92
CA ALA A 95 -9.35 -8.50 4.70
C ALA A 95 -8.20 -9.42 4.26
N ALA A 96 -6.95 -9.08 4.58
CA ALA A 96 -5.78 -9.81 4.13
C ALA A 96 -5.47 -11.05 5.00
N SER A 97 -5.81 -11.01 6.30
CA SER A 97 -5.55 -12.09 7.26
C SER A 97 -4.04 -12.41 7.38
N ASP A 98 -3.64 -13.69 7.45
CA ASP A 98 -2.26 -14.14 7.70
C ASP A 98 -1.33 -13.95 6.49
N VAL A 99 -0.88 -12.71 6.28
CA VAL A 99 0.07 -12.33 5.24
C VAL A 99 1.12 -11.38 5.79
N SER A 100 2.23 -11.22 5.07
CA SER A 100 3.21 -10.20 5.44
C SER A 100 2.75 -8.79 5.04
N TYR A 101 3.16 -7.80 5.83
CA TYR A 101 2.92 -6.39 5.53
C TYR A 101 4.25 -5.67 5.30
N GLY A 102 4.23 -4.65 4.46
CA GLY A 102 5.40 -3.83 4.17
C GLY A 102 4.99 -2.40 3.85
N LEU A 103 5.96 -1.50 3.95
CA LEU A 103 5.79 -0.09 3.61
C LEU A 103 6.57 0.25 2.35
N LYS A 104 6.00 1.08 1.48
CA LYS A 104 6.77 1.77 0.45
C LYS A 104 7.15 3.15 0.97
N ILE A 105 8.34 3.58 0.56
CA ILE A 105 8.86 4.92 0.74
C ILE A 105 9.08 5.53 -0.64
N ALA A 106 8.85 6.83 -0.76
CA ALA A 106 9.20 7.59 -1.94
C ALA A 106 10.33 8.60 -1.66
N LEU A 107 11.10 8.89 -2.70
CA LEU A 107 12.23 9.82 -2.63
C LEU A 107 11.81 11.28 -2.86
N ARG A 108 10.51 11.53 -3.08
CA ARG A 108 9.94 12.86 -3.22
C ARG A 108 9.49 13.41 -1.85
N PRO A 109 9.31 14.73 -1.72
CA PRO A 109 10.01 15.77 -2.49
C PRO A 109 11.53 15.55 -2.47
N LYS A 110 12.23 15.92 -3.56
CA LYS A 110 13.67 15.62 -3.69
C LYS A 110 14.50 16.33 -2.62
N ASP A 111 14.05 17.52 -2.30
CA ASP A 111 14.53 18.51 -1.34
C ASP A 111 14.14 18.20 0.11
N MET A 112 13.22 17.24 0.35
CA MET A 112 12.95 16.76 1.71
C MET A 112 14.17 15.98 2.24
N PRO A 113 14.72 16.37 3.42
CA PRO A 113 15.84 15.66 4.04
C PRO A 113 15.54 14.18 4.28
N GLY A 114 16.58 13.33 4.18
CA GLY A 114 16.43 11.88 4.38
C GLY A 114 15.86 11.52 5.75
N GLU A 115 16.26 12.24 6.80
CA GLU A 115 15.74 12.05 8.16
C GLU A 115 14.23 12.28 8.25
N GLN A 116 13.72 13.30 7.56
CA GLN A 116 12.29 13.59 7.52
C GLN A 116 11.51 12.50 6.74
N LYS A 117 12.12 11.91 5.70
CA LYS A 117 11.53 10.77 4.96
C LYS A 117 11.45 9.52 5.85
N LEU A 118 12.47 9.27 6.66
CA LEU A 118 12.48 8.16 7.61
C LEU A 118 11.47 8.39 8.74
N ALA A 119 11.38 9.60 9.31
CA ALA A 119 10.37 9.92 10.30
C ALA A 119 8.94 9.74 9.77
N ALA A 120 8.68 10.14 8.52
CA ALA A 120 7.40 9.88 7.87
C ALA A 120 7.11 8.37 7.70
N LEU A 121 8.15 7.56 7.45
CA LEU A 121 8.03 6.11 7.38
C LEU A 121 7.71 5.51 8.76
N ASP A 122 8.32 6.03 9.83
CA ASP A 122 8.04 5.62 11.20
C ASP A 122 6.59 5.93 11.61
N GLU A 123 6.07 7.09 11.23
CA GLU A 123 4.66 7.44 11.45
C GLU A 123 3.71 6.53 10.66
N ASN A 124 4.03 6.22 9.40
CA ASN A 124 3.27 5.26 8.61
C ASN A 124 3.27 3.87 9.27
N ALA A 125 4.42 3.43 9.77
CA ALA A 125 4.56 2.15 10.48
C ALA A 125 3.73 2.14 11.77
N ALA A 126 3.76 3.22 12.55
CA ALA A 126 2.97 3.36 13.76
C ALA A 126 1.47 3.26 13.47
N LEU A 127 0.99 3.91 12.39
CA LEU A 127 -0.40 3.82 11.95
C LEU A 127 -0.77 2.38 11.56
N ILE A 128 0.09 1.65 10.86
CA ILE A 128 -0.16 0.24 10.53
C ILE A 128 -0.18 -0.64 11.77
N ILE A 129 0.81 -0.51 12.66
CA ILE A 129 0.91 -1.30 13.89
C ILE A 129 -0.31 -1.08 14.78
N ALA A 130 -0.81 0.16 14.89
CA ALA A 130 -1.99 0.48 15.69
C ALA A 130 -3.29 -0.14 15.14
N ASN A 131 -3.30 -0.64 13.90
CA ASN A 131 -4.44 -1.24 13.23
C ASN A 131 -4.22 -2.72 12.85
N ALA A 132 -3.10 -3.31 13.29
CA ALA A 132 -2.71 -4.71 13.05
C ALA A 132 -3.31 -5.68 14.08
#